data_AF-L8DH52-F1
#
_entry.id   AF-L8DH52-F1
#
_cell.length_a   1.000
_cell.length_b   1.000
_cell.length_c   1.000
_cell.angle_alpha   90.00
_cell.angle_beta   90.00
_cell.angle_gamma   90.00
#
_symmetry.space_group_name_H-M   'P 1'
#
loop_
_entity.id
_entity.type
_entity.pdbx_description
1 polymer ?
#
loop_
_entity_poly.entity_id
_entity_poly.type
_entity_poly.pdbx_seq_one_letter_code
_entity_poly.pdbx_strand_id
1 'polypeptide(L)' 'MTTATIGLFVGLLLAIAAAAGGFTGFLIAIVLGGLGFFVGRYLDGELDLNSIMRGRGRD' A
#
# COMPACT_ATOMS: atom_id res chain seq x y z
N MET A 1 -11.80 -9.27 -1.40
CA MET A 1 -11.86 -8.62 -2.73
C MET A 1 -11.02 -9.42 -3.69
N THR A 2 -11.45 -9.59 -4.95
CA THR A 2 -10.65 -10.36 -5.93
C THR A 2 -9.45 -9.53 -6.40
N THR A 3 -8.37 -10.18 -6.83
CA THR A 3 -7.19 -9.51 -7.38
C THR A 3 -7.53 -8.62 -8.57
N ALA A 4 -8.52 -9.03 -9.37
CA ALA A 4 -9.04 -8.24 -10.49
C ALA A 4 -9.70 -6.93 -10.02
N THR A 5 -10.51 -6.97 -8.95
CA THR A 5 -11.10 -5.76 -8.36
C THR A 5 -10.05 -4.82 -7.80
N ILE A 6 -9.02 -5.36 -7.14
CA ILE A 6 -7.90 -4.54 -6.64
C ILE A 6 -7.17 -3.86 -7.81
N GLY A 7 -6.84 -4.62 -8.87
CA GLY A 7 -6.21 -4.09 -10.06
C GLY A 7 -7.03 -3.00 -10.75
N LEU A 8 -8.36 -3.16 -10.81
CA LEU A 8 -9.28 -2.14 -11.33
C LEU A 8 -9.18 -0.83 -10.55
N PHE A 9 -9.23 -0.90 -9.21
CA PHE A 9 -9.12 0.29 -8.37
C PHE A 9 -7.76 0.96 -8.48
N VAL A 10 -6.67 0.19 -8.48
CA VAL A 10 -5.32 0.73 -8.66
C VAL A 10 -5.21 1.47 -9.99
N GLY A 11 -5.66 0.84 -11.09
CA GLY A 11 -5.63 1.47 -12.42
C GLY A 11 -6.48 2.74 -12.51
N LEU A 12 -7.69 2.72 -11.95
CA LEU A 12 -8.59 3.88 -11.94
C LEU A 12 -7.98 5.06 -11.17
N LEU A 13 -7.40 4.81 -9.99
CA LEU A 13 -6.76 5.85 -9.18
C LEU A 13 -5.54 6.46 -9.88
N LEU A 14 -4.72 5.62 -10.54
CA LEU A 14 -3.58 6.10 -11.32
C LEU A 14 -4.04 6.95 -12.53
N ALA A 15 -5.11 6.55 -13.22
CA ALA A 15 -5.68 7.31 -14.33
C ALA A 15 -6.21 8.68 -13.85
N ILE A 16 -6.89 8.74 -12.71
CA ILE A 16 -7.37 9.99 -12.11
C ILE A 16 -6.20 10.90 -11.74
N ALA A 17 -5.15 10.36 -11.11
CA ALA A 17 -3.95 11.14 -10.76
C ALA A 17 -3.27 11.74 -12.00
N ALA A 18 -3.14 10.95 -13.06
CA ALA A 18 -2.59 11.39 -14.33
C ALA A 18 -3.50 12.43 -15.03
N ALA A 19 -4.83 12.28 -14.96
CA ALA A 19 -5.77 13.22 -15.56
C ALA A 19 -5.82 14.56 -14.80
N ALA A 20 -5.77 14.53 -13.46
CA ALA A 20 -5.88 15.71 -12.62
C ALA A 20 -4.61 16.57 -12.60
N GLY A 21 -3.42 15.96 -12.66
CA GLY A 21 -2.15 16.68 -12.56
C GLY A 21 -1.13 16.38 -13.66
N GLY A 22 -1.55 15.68 -14.71
CA GLY A 22 -0.64 15.24 -15.78
C GLY A 22 0.43 14.29 -15.27
N PHE A 23 1.61 14.36 -15.90
CA PHE A 23 2.76 13.54 -15.52
C PHE A 23 3.28 13.84 -14.10
N THR A 24 3.32 15.11 -13.71
CA THR A 24 3.78 15.52 -12.37
C THR A 24 2.81 15.07 -11.28
N GLY A 25 1.49 15.20 -11.51
CA GLY A 25 0.48 14.72 -10.57
C GLY A 25 0.53 13.20 -10.37
N PHE A 26 0.77 12.45 -11.46
CA PHE A 26 0.98 11.01 -11.39
C PHE A 26 2.21 10.62 -10.55
N LEU A 27 3.35 11.30 -10.74
CA LEU A 27 4.55 11.07 -9.93
C LEU A 27 4.30 11.35 -8.45
N ILE A 28 3.64 12.47 -8.13
CA ILE A 28 3.27 12.81 -6.75
C ILE A 28 2.35 11.75 -6.16
N ALA A 29 1.36 11.27 -6.92
CA ALA A 29 0.44 10.23 -6.46
C ALA A 29 1.15 8.90 -6.16
N ILE A 30 2.15 8.51 -6.96
CA ILE A 30 2.98 7.33 -6.67
C ILE A 30 3.77 7.54 -5.38
N VAL A 31 4.41 8.69 -5.21
CA VAL A 31 5.22 8.97 -4.01
C VAL A 31 4.34 8.98 -2.76
N LEU A 32 3.21 9.70 -2.79
CA LEU A 32 2.29 9.78 -1.66
C LEU A 32 1.58 8.45 -1.40
N GLY A 33 1.15 7.74 -2.44
CA GLY A 33 0.53 6.42 -2.33
C GLY A 33 1.49 5.38 -1.76
N GLY A 34 2.76 5.41 -2.20
CA GLY A 34 3.83 4.59 -1.66
C GLY A 34 4.13 4.92 -0.20
N LEU A 35 4.25 6.20 0.15
CA LEU A 35 4.43 6.62 1.55
C LEU A 35 3.24 6.19 2.42
N GLY A 36 2.02 6.43 1.98
CA GLY A 36 0.81 6.03 2.69
C GLY A 36 0.71 4.52 2.88
N PHE A 37 1.11 3.73 1.87
CA PHE A 37 1.21 2.28 1.99
C PHE A 37 2.26 1.86 3.02
N PHE A 38 3.46 2.46 3.00
CA PHE A 38 4.51 2.18 3.97
C PHE A 38 4.12 2.56 5.40
N VAL A 39 3.51 3.73 5.59
CA VAL A 39 3.02 4.19 6.89
C VAL A 39 1.87 3.32 7.38
N GLY A 40 0.92 2.96 6.50
CA GLY A 40 -0.15 2.02 6.82
C GLY A 40 0.39 0.67 7.26
N ARG A 41 1.34 0.10 6.52
CA ARG A 41 2.05 -1.13 6.88
C ARG A 41 2.79 -1.03 8.22
N TYR A 42 3.36 0.14 8.52
CA TYR A 42 4.03 0.40 9.79
C TYR A 42 3.04 0.50 10.96
N LEU A 43 1.88 1.12 10.75
CA LEU A 43 0.81 1.27 11.76
C LEU A 43 0.00 -0.02 11.98
N ASP A 44 -0.21 -0.82 10.93
CA ASP A 44 -0.94 -2.10 11.00
C ASP A 44 -0.20 -3.17 11.84
N GLY A 45 1.03 -2.90 12.29
CA GLY A 45 1.78 -3.83 13.14
C GLY A 45 2.22 -5.12 12.43
N GLU A 46 2.14 -5.16 11.09
CA GLU A 46 2.66 -6.24 10.24
C GLU A 46 4.20 -6.22 10.11
N LEU A 47 4.89 -5.23 10.70
CA LEU A 47 6.18 -5.53 11.33
C LEU A 47 5.89 -6.41 12.52
N ASP A 48 5.76 -7.69 12.19
CA ASP A 48 5.33 -8.76 13.04
C ASP A 48 6.39 -9.07 14.13
N LEU A 49 6.53 -8.15 15.07
CA LEU A 49 7.25 -8.40 16.32
C LEU A 49 6.51 -9.46 17.15
N ASN A 50 5.24 -9.77 16.87
CA ASN A 50 4.44 -10.67 17.69
C ASN A 50 4.47 -12.13 17.20
N SER A 51 4.53 -12.42 15.91
CA SER A 51 4.69 -13.80 15.40
C SER A 51 6.14 -14.27 15.47
N ILE A 52 7.13 -13.38 15.30
CA ILE A 52 8.54 -13.71 15.51
C ILE A 52 8.83 -13.97 17.01
N MET A 53 8.13 -13.29 17.92
CA MET A 53 8.33 -13.47 19.38
C MET A 53 7.52 -14.65 19.96
N ARG A 54 6.42 -15.06 19.30
CA ARG A 54 5.52 -16.11 19.81
C ARG A 54 5.73 -17.50 19.17
N GLY A 55 6.59 -17.60 18.15
CA GLY A 55 6.95 -18.87 17.50
C GLY A 55 8.17 -19.61 18.06
N ARG A 56 8.72 -19.21 19.22
CA ARG A 56 9.94 -19.83 19.81
C ARG A 56 9.79 -20.25 21.28
N GLY A 57 8.61 -20.69 21.70
CA GLY A 57 8.46 -21.75 22.72
C GLY A 57 7.84 -22.96 22.00
N ARG A 58 8.43 -24.17 21.94
CA ARG A 58 8.69 -25.07 23.07
C ARG A 58 7.45 -25.04 23.98
N ASP A 59 6.51 -25.98 23.92
CA ASP A 59 6.62 -27.44 23.87
C ASP A 59 5.47 -28.11 23.10
#